data_AF-A0A0Q8UPC3-F1
#
_entry.id   AF-A0A0Q8UPC3-F1
#
_cell.length_a   1.000
_cell.length_b   1.000
_cell.length_c   1.000
_cell.angle_alpha   90.00
_cell.angle_beta   90.00
_cell.angle_gamma   90.00
#
_symmetry.space_group_name_H-M   'P 1'
#
loop_
_entity.id
_entity.type
_entity.pdbx_description
1 polymer ?
#
loop_
_entity_poly.entity_id
_entity_poly.type
_entity_poly.pdbx_seq_one_letter_code
_entity_poly.pdbx_strand_id
1 'polypeptide(L)'
;MTITAAEAARHFASKLEFETDPSDVRAAREAGEPFVLVDSRGDAAWAQARIPGAIHLPTAQIGERVAALIPEGMPVVVYCWGPGCNGSTRAALQFSLLGYPVKEMIGGFEYWAREGLGIENDNGPVERGTDELTAPVHVDAITCDC
;
A
#
# COMPACT_ATOMS: atom_id res chain seq x y z
N MET A 1 21.56 -12.17 -22.84
CA MET A 1 20.25 -11.54 -22.60
C MET A 1 19.27 -12.08 -23.62
N THR A 2 18.56 -13.15 -23.29
CA THR A 2 17.54 -13.71 -24.20
C THR A 2 16.35 -14.14 -23.34
N ILE A 3 15.56 -13.16 -22.93
CA ILE A 3 14.19 -13.36 -22.44
C ILE A 3 13.30 -13.07 -23.63
N THR A 4 12.38 -13.97 -23.97
CA THR A 4 11.40 -13.74 -25.03
C THR A 4 10.35 -12.72 -24.59
N ALA A 5 9.68 -12.08 -25.55
CA ALA A 5 8.58 -11.17 -25.23
C ALA A 5 7.47 -11.85 -24.42
N ALA A 6 7.19 -13.14 -24.68
CA ALA A 6 6.21 -13.91 -23.93
C ALA A 6 6.62 -14.17 -22.48
N GLU A 7 7.90 -14.46 -22.24
CA GLU A 7 8.41 -14.63 -20.87
C GLU A 7 8.40 -13.31 -20.09
N ALA A 8 8.77 -12.21 -20.74
CA ALA A 8 8.70 -10.88 -20.13
C ALA A 8 7.25 -10.50 -19.78
N ALA A 9 6.31 -10.70 -20.70
CA ALA A 9 4.89 -10.41 -20.46
C ALA A 9 4.34 -11.22 -19.27
N ARG A 10 4.63 -12.53 -19.22
CA ARG A 10 4.21 -13.39 -18.10
C ARG A 10 4.80 -12.94 -16.76
N HIS A 11 6.07 -12.54 -16.75
CA HIS A 11 6.72 -12.03 -15.55
C HIS A 11 6.07 -10.74 -15.04
N PHE A 12 5.92 -9.74 -15.90
CA PHE A 12 5.37 -8.44 -15.49
C PHE A 12 3.86 -8.52 -15.17
N ALA A 13 3.09 -9.35 -15.87
CA ALA A 13 1.69 -9.60 -15.53
C ALA A 13 1.58 -10.19 -14.11
N SER A 14 2.35 -11.25 -13.82
CA SER A 14 2.37 -11.84 -12.48
C SER A 14 2.84 -10.86 -11.42
N LYS A 15 3.81 -9.99 -11.74
CA LYS A 15 4.27 -8.95 -10.82
C LYS A 15 3.12 -8.00 -10.45
N LEU A 16 2.42 -7.46 -11.44
CA LEU A 16 1.28 -6.53 -11.26
C LEU A 16 0.06 -7.16 -10.54
N GLU A 17 -0.04 -8.49 -10.50
CA GLU A 17 -1.05 -9.19 -9.69
C GLU A 17 -0.76 -9.13 -8.18
N PHE A 18 0.50 -8.96 -7.78
CA PHE A 18 0.93 -9.02 -6.35
C PHE A 18 1.37 -7.67 -5.76
N GLU A 19 1.57 -6.65 -6.60
CA GLU A 19 1.88 -5.28 -6.17
C GLU A 19 0.85 -4.28 -6.70
N THR A 20 0.79 -3.13 -6.04
CA THR A 20 0.01 -1.95 -6.41
C THR A 20 0.79 -0.72 -5.98
N ASP A 21 0.70 0.39 -6.70
CA ASP A 21 1.35 1.65 -6.27
C ASP A 21 0.36 2.55 -5.47
N PRO A 22 0.81 3.67 -4.88
CA PRO A 22 -0.07 4.57 -4.13
C PRO A 22 -1.20 5.18 -4.96
N SER A 23 -0.95 5.46 -6.23
CA SER A 23 -1.92 6.05 -7.15
C SER A 23 -3.04 5.07 -7.52
N ASP A 24 -2.71 3.81 -7.80
CA ASP A 24 -3.68 2.72 -7.99
C ASP A 24 -4.55 2.52 -6.74
N VAL A 25 -3.94 2.55 -5.55
CA VAL A 25 -4.67 2.43 -4.28
C VAL A 25 -5.61 3.61 -4.08
N ARG A 26 -5.19 4.83 -4.44
CA ARG A 26 -6.06 6.01 -4.40
C ARG A 26 -7.24 5.87 -5.36
N ALA A 27 -6.98 5.49 -6.61
CA ALA A 27 -8.00 5.31 -7.64
C ALA A 27 -9.01 4.23 -7.25
N ALA A 28 -8.55 3.08 -6.77
CA ALA A 28 -9.41 1.99 -6.30
C ALA A 28 -10.31 2.43 -5.13
N ARG A 29 -9.81 3.27 -4.21
CA ARG A 29 -10.63 3.84 -3.12
C ARG A 29 -11.71 4.79 -3.64
N GLU A 30 -11.36 5.66 -4.58
CA GLU A 30 -12.32 6.60 -5.18
C GLU A 30 -13.39 5.89 -6.01
N ALA A 31 -13.02 4.80 -6.68
CA ALA A 31 -13.94 3.91 -7.38
C ALA A 31 -14.81 3.05 -6.44
N GLY A 32 -14.51 3.03 -5.14
CA GLY A 32 -15.24 2.23 -4.16
C GLY A 32 -14.98 0.72 -4.27
N GLU A 33 -13.81 0.33 -4.77
CA GLU A 33 -13.43 -1.08 -4.85
C GLU A 33 -13.30 -1.69 -3.44
N PRO A 34 -13.77 -2.94 -3.24
CA PRO A 34 -13.76 -3.57 -1.93
C PRO A 34 -12.38 -4.12 -1.58
N PHE A 35 -11.67 -3.44 -0.68
CA PHE A 35 -10.46 -3.95 -0.05
C PHE A 35 -10.22 -3.30 1.31
N VAL A 36 -9.31 -3.88 2.10
CA VAL A 36 -8.81 -3.29 3.35
C VAL A 36 -7.38 -2.83 3.17
N LEU A 37 -7.12 -1.56 3.42
CA LEU A 37 -5.78 -1.00 3.48
C LEU A 37 -5.19 -1.24 4.87
N VAL A 38 -3.99 -1.80 4.96
CA VAL A 38 -3.34 -2.20 6.21
C VAL A 38 -2.00 -1.51 6.37
N ASP A 39 -1.83 -0.82 7.50
CA ASP A 39 -0.54 -0.31 7.95
C ASP A 39 0.15 -1.39 8.79
N SER A 40 1.23 -1.97 8.27
CA SER A 40 1.97 -3.02 8.96
C SER A 40 3.10 -2.51 9.85
N ARG A 41 3.25 -1.19 9.99
CA ARG A 41 4.30 -0.57 10.82
C ARG A 41 3.93 -0.63 12.30
N GLY A 42 4.91 -0.40 13.17
CA GLY A 42 4.69 -0.39 14.62
C GLY A 42 3.96 0.86 15.12
N ASP A 43 3.55 0.84 16.39
CA ASP A 43 2.71 1.87 17.03
C ASP A 43 3.30 3.29 16.91
N ALA A 44 4.61 3.44 17.08
CA ALA A 44 5.26 4.75 16.95
C ALA A 44 5.14 5.34 15.53
N ALA A 45 5.22 4.50 14.50
CA ALA A 45 5.06 4.94 13.12
C ALA A 45 3.60 5.31 12.82
N TRP A 46 2.65 4.51 13.32
CA TRP A 46 1.22 4.77 13.20
C TRP A 46 0.79 6.07 13.88
N ALA A 47 1.33 6.34 15.08
CA ALA A 47 1.09 7.58 15.81
C ALA A 47 1.73 8.80 15.13
N GLN A 48 2.89 8.62 14.49
CA GLN A 48 3.56 9.68 13.74
C GLN A 48 2.71 10.18 12.57
N ALA A 49 2.26 9.27 11.71
CA ALA A 49 1.27 9.53 10.67
C ALA A 49 0.89 8.23 9.94
N ARG A 50 -0.28 8.21 9.30
CA ARG A 50 -0.90 7.04 8.65
C ARG A 50 -1.77 7.45 7.47
N ILE A 51 -2.12 6.49 6.62
CA ILE A 51 -3.07 6.71 5.53
C ILE A 51 -4.49 6.68 6.11
N PRO A 52 -5.34 7.70 5.88
CA PRO A 52 -6.69 7.76 6.41
C PRO A 52 -7.51 6.54 5.98
N GLY A 53 -8.19 5.90 6.94
CA GLY A 53 -9.00 4.71 6.72
C GLY A 53 -8.22 3.39 6.65
N ALA A 54 -6.90 3.40 6.82
CA ALA A 54 -6.14 2.16 7.00
C ALA A 54 -6.46 1.50 8.35
N ILE A 55 -6.31 0.17 8.44
CA ILE A 55 -6.31 -0.57 9.69
C ILE A 55 -4.86 -0.73 10.17
N HIS A 56 -4.61 -0.43 11.44
CA HIS A 56 -3.32 -0.66 12.07
C HIS A 56 -3.17 -2.12 12.50
N LEU A 57 -2.27 -2.84 11.82
CA LEU A 57 -1.99 -4.23 12.12
C LEU A 57 -0.50 -4.53 11.90
N PRO A 58 0.35 -4.28 12.93
CA PRO A 58 1.78 -4.53 12.84
C PRO A 58 2.08 -5.95 12.37
N THR A 59 3.09 -6.13 11.52
CA THR A 59 3.42 -7.43 10.89
C THR A 59 3.45 -8.60 11.89
N ALA A 60 4.05 -8.39 13.07
CA ALA A 60 4.18 -9.41 14.10
C ALA A 60 2.84 -9.87 14.73
N GLN A 61 1.78 -9.06 14.57
CA GLN A 61 0.47 -9.29 15.19
C GLN A 61 -0.59 -9.77 14.19
N ILE A 62 -0.26 -9.83 12.88
CA ILE A 62 -1.19 -10.27 11.83
C ILE A 62 -1.77 -11.65 12.16
N GLY A 63 -0.91 -12.62 12.50
CA GLY A 63 -1.32 -14.01 12.76
C GLY A 63 -2.36 -14.15 13.88
N GLU A 64 -2.33 -13.25 14.87
CA GLU A 64 -3.22 -13.33 16.04
C GLU A 64 -4.47 -12.47 15.88
N ARG A 65 -4.37 -11.31 15.22
CA ARG A 65 -5.42 -10.29 15.22
C ARG A 65 -6.23 -10.23 13.93
N VAL A 66 -5.75 -10.79 12.81
CA VAL A 66 -6.39 -10.58 11.50
C VAL A 66 -7.86 -11.03 11.47
N ALA A 67 -8.17 -12.19 12.03
CA ALA A 67 -9.53 -12.76 12.00
C ALA A 67 -10.56 -11.90 12.75
N ALA A 68 -10.12 -11.07 13.70
CA ALA A 68 -10.99 -10.15 14.42
C ALA A 68 -11.18 -8.81 13.71
N LEU A 69 -10.32 -8.47 12.75
CA LEU A 69 -10.25 -7.16 12.11
C LEU A 69 -10.69 -7.18 10.65
N ILE A 70 -10.43 -8.28 9.94
CA ILE A 70 -10.61 -8.37 8.48
C ILE A 70 -11.39 -9.66 8.17
N PRO A 71 -12.58 -9.55 7.54
CA PRO A 71 -13.36 -10.72 7.12
C PRO A 71 -12.54 -11.65 6.23
N GLU A 72 -12.68 -12.97 6.43
CA GLU A 72 -12.02 -13.97 5.60
C GLU A 72 -12.30 -13.73 4.10
N GLY A 73 -11.26 -13.86 3.28
CA GLY A 73 -11.34 -13.68 1.83
C GLY A 73 -11.44 -12.22 1.35
N MET A 74 -11.54 -11.23 2.25
CA MET A 74 -11.50 -9.82 1.87
C MET A 74 -10.13 -9.47 1.25
N PRO A 75 -10.06 -8.81 0.09
CA PRO A 75 -8.80 -8.34 -0.47
C PRO A 75 -8.08 -7.37 0.48
N VAL A 76 -6.78 -7.54 0.61
CA VAL A 76 -5.92 -6.71 1.46
C VAL A 76 -4.88 -5.99 0.61
N VAL A 77 -4.68 -4.71 0.89
CA VAL A 77 -3.50 -3.98 0.43
C VAL A 77 -2.67 -3.62 1.66
N VAL A 78 -1.40 -4.01 1.71
CA VAL A 78 -0.55 -3.77 2.87
C VAL A 78 0.64 -2.88 2.53
N TYR A 79 0.98 -1.96 3.44
CA TYR A 79 2.12 -1.06 3.28
C TYR A 79 3.04 -1.01 4.50
N CYS A 80 4.32 -0.73 4.25
CA CYS A 80 5.33 -0.37 5.27
C CYS A 80 5.80 1.09 5.04
N TRP A 81 7.01 1.43 5.47
CA TRP A 81 7.62 2.74 5.30
C TRP A 81 7.83 3.13 3.85
N GLY A 82 8.46 2.27 3.05
CA GLY A 82 8.80 2.58 1.67
C GLY A 82 9.78 1.57 1.08
N PRO A 83 10.44 1.87 -0.04
CA PRO A 83 11.29 0.94 -0.78
C PRO A 83 12.44 0.32 0.04
N GLY A 84 12.88 0.98 1.11
CA GLY A 84 13.89 0.47 2.04
C GLY A 84 13.38 -0.53 3.09
N CYS A 85 12.09 -0.89 3.08
CA CYS A 85 11.45 -1.76 4.07
C CYS A 85 10.90 -3.05 3.45
N ASN A 86 11.33 -4.22 3.95
CA ASN A 86 10.73 -5.53 3.60
C ASN A 86 9.45 -5.86 4.40
N GLY A 87 8.90 -4.90 5.13
CA GLY A 87 7.79 -5.11 6.06
C GLY A 87 6.49 -5.42 5.34
N SER A 88 6.22 -4.76 4.21
CA SER A 88 5.04 -5.02 3.37
C SER A 88 5.09 -6.43 2.80
N THR A 89 6.23 -6.85 2.25
CA THR A 89 6.40 -8.21 1.72
C THR A 89 6.23 -9.29 2.79
N ARG A 90 6.79 -9.08 4.00
CA ARG A 90 6.60 -10.00 5.14
C ARG A 90 5.14 -10.07 5.58
N ALA A 91 4.47 -8.94 5.62
CA ALA A 91 3.06 -8.87 5.96
C ALA A 91 2.19 -9.56 4.89
N ALA A 92 2.43 -9.29 3.61
CA ALA A 92 1.76 -9.94 2.50
C ALA A 92 1.93 -11.46 2.55
N LEU A 93 3.15 -11.96 2.80
CA LEU A 93 3.38 -13.39 3.02
C LEU A 93 2.51 -13.95 4.16
N GLN A 94 2.43 -13.25 5.29
CA GLN A 94 1.61 -13.70 6.42
C GLN A 94 0.11 -13.71 6.08
N PHE A 95 -0.40 -12.69 5.39
CA PHE A 95 -1.79 -12.67 4.90
C PHE A 95 -2.09 -13.82 3.94
N SER A 96 -1.18 -14.08 2.99
CA SER A 96 -1.31 -15.18 2.03
C SER A 96 -1.34 -16.55 2.73
N LEU A 97 -0.49 -16.77 3.73
CA LEU A 97 -0.47 -18.01 4.53
C LEU A 97 -1.77 -18.22 5.32
N LEU A 98 -2.47 -17.13 5.64
CA LEU A 98 -3.77 -17.14 6.33
C LEU A 98 -4.96 -17.15 5.36
N GLY A 99 -4.72 -17.24 4.04
CA GLY A 99 -5.76 -17.38 3.03
C GLY A 99 -6.38 -16.06 2.55
N TYR A 100 -5.79 -14.91 2.85
CA TYR A 100 -6.26 -13.61 2.36
C TYR A 100 -5.65 -13.29 0.99
N PRO A 101 -6.46 -12.90 -0.01
CA PRO A 101 -5.94 -12.26 -1.22
C PRO A 101 -5.24 -10.96 -0.82
N VAL A 102 -4.00 -10.77 -1.24
CA VAL A 102 -3.21 -9.62 -0.79
C VAL A 102 -2.29 -9.08 -1.88
N LYS A 103 -2.18 -7.76 -1.93
CA LYS A 103 -1.15 -7.02 -2.66
C LYS A 103 -0.28 -6.23 -1.68
N GLU A 104 1.00 -6.06 -2.00
CA GLU A 104 1.82 -5.06 -1.32
C GLU A 104 1.77 -3.71 -2.05
N MET A 105 1.66 -2.62 -1.29
CA MET A 105 1.73 -1.28 -1.84
C MET A 105 3.21 -0.86 -1.96
N ILE A 106 3.75 -0.87 -3.17
CA ILE A 106 5.11 -0.41 -3.44
C ILE A 106 5.23 1.10 -3.17
N GLY A 107 6.43 1.56 -2.82
CA GLY A 107 6.63 2.95 -2.38
C GLY A 107 6.16 3.24 -0.94
N GLY A 108 5.22 2.46 -0.42
CA GLY A 108 4.80 2.49 0.98
C GLY A 108 4.23 3.84 1.43
N PHE A 109 4.27 4.08 2.74
CA PHE A 109 3.86 5.36 3.32
C PHE A 109 4.66 6.56 2.80
N GLU A 110 5.94 6.36 2.50
CA GLU A 110 6.85 7.38 1.98
C GLU A 110 6.33 7.97 0.67
N TYR A 111 6.11 7.14 -0.35
CA TYR A 111 5.67 7.63 -1.65
C TYR A 111 4.21 8.11 -1.62
N TRP A 112 3.34 7.48 -0.83
CA TRP A 112 2.00 8.04 -0.59
C TRP A 112 2.07 9.49 -0.11
N ALA A 113 2.89 9.76 0.92
CA ALA A 113 3.03 11.10 1.46
C ALA A 113 3.77 12.06 0.52
N ARG A 114 4.73 11.57 -0.28
CA ARG A 114 5.50 12.38 -1.25
C ARG A 114 4.68 12.73 -2.49
N GLU A 115 3.75 11.87 -2.91
CA GLU A 115 2.79 12.17 -3.97
C GLU A 115 1.76 13.25 -3.55
N GLY A 116 1.76 13.65 -2.28
CA GLY A 116 0.80 14.60 -1.71
C GLY A 116 -0.55 13.96 -1.41
N LEU A 117 -0.62 12.63 -1.37
CA LEU A 117 -1.83 11.93 -0.97
C LEU A 117 -2.04 12.14 0.54
N GLY A 118 -3.28 12.48 0.91
CA GLY A 118 -3.61 12.88 2.28
C GLY A 118 -3.18 11.85 3.33
N ILE A 119 -2.58 12.35 4.42
CA ILE A 119 -2.17 11.57 5.60
C ILE A 119 -2.81 12.17 6.86
N GLU A 120 -2.88 11.40 7.93
CA GLU A 120 -3.39 11.87 9.22
C GLU A 120 -2.51 11.39 10.38
N ASN A 121 -2.66 12.02 11.54
CA ASN A 121 -2.14 11.53 12.82
C ASN A 121 -3.20 11.73 13.92
N ASP A 122 -2.81 11.58 15.20
CA ASP A 122 -3.74 11.70 16.33
C ASP A 122 -4.33 13.11 16.50
N ASN A 123 -3.76 14.12 15.83
CA ASN A 123 -4.27 15.50 15.82
C ASN A 123 -5.11 15.83 14.57
N GLY A 124 -5.35 14.86 13.68
CA GLY A 124 -6.14 15.01 12.46
C GLY A 124 -5.30 14.99 11.17
N PRO A 125 -5.85 15.53 10.07
CA PRO A 125 -5.18 15.56 8.77
C PRO A 125 -3.85 16.32 8.81
N VAL A 126 -2.86 15.83 8.07
CA VAL A 126 -1.55 16.44 7.90
C VAL A 126 -1.34 16.71 6.41
N GLU A 127 -1.25 17.99 6.06
CA GLU A 127 -0.98 18.41 4.69
C GLU A 127 0.51 18.28 4.36
N ARG A 128 0.80 17.72 3.18
CA ARG A 128 2.14 17.70 2.58
C ARG A 128 2.02 18.06 1.11
N GLY A 129 2.90 18.95 0.65
CA GLY A 129 3.00 19.25 -0.78
C GLY A 129 3.59 18.06 -1.55
N THR A 130 3.20 17.95 -2.81
CA THR A 130 3.74 16.95 -3.74
C THR A 130 5.22 17.19 -4.00
N ASP A 131 6.02 16.13 -3.91
CA ASP A 131 7.41 16.06 -4.30
C ASP A 131 7.50 15.84 -5.82
N GLU A 132 8.19 16.77 -6.50
CA GLU A 132 8.38 16.81 -7.96
C GLU A 132 9.06 15.56 -8.55
N LEU A 133 9.73 14.76 -7.71
CA LEU A 133 10.34 13.51 -8.13
C LEU A 133 9.36 12.33 -8.13
N THR A 134 8.15 12.51 -7.60
CA THR A 134 7.20 11.41 -7.35
C THR A 134 5.85 11.61 -8.03
N ALA A 135 5.40 12.85 -8.23
CA ALA A 135 4.21 13.14 -9.02
C ALA A 135 4.30 14.56 -9.63
N PRO A 136 3.54 14.85 -10.70
CA PRO A 136 3.58 16.17 -11.32
C PRO A 136 2.91 17.23 -10.41
N VAL A 137 3.62 18.32 -10.13
CA VAL A 137 3.22 19.37 -9.16
C VAL A 137 2.23 20.42 -9.71
N HIS A 138 1.87 20.35 -11.00
CA HIS A 138 1.08 21.36 -11.71
C HIS A 138 -0.14 20.79 -12.44
N VAL A 139 -0.49 19.54 -12.16
CA VAL A 139 -1.74 18.93 -12.61
C VAL A 139 -2.64 18.78 -11.39
N ASP A 140 -3.89 19.26 -11.48
CA ASP A 140 -4.88 19.16 -10.39
C ASP A 140 -5.34 17.70 -10.13
N ALA A 141 -4.66 16.71 -10.71
CA ALA A 141 -4.97 15.29 -10.61
C ALA A 141 -3.73 14.54 -10.08
N ILE A 142 -3.79 14.07 -8.83
CA ILE A 142 -2.77 13.20 -8.26
C ILE A 142 -2.96 11.81 -8.88
N THR A 143 -2.29 11.54 -10.00
CA THR A 143 -2.27 10.26 -10.71
C THR A 143 -0.83 9.82 -10.94
N CYS A 144 -0.57 8.52 -11.06
CA CYS A 144 0.65 8.08 -11.73
C CYS A 144 0.57 8.63 -13.15
N ASP A 145 1.41 9.60 -13.48
CA ASP A 145 1.52 10.15 -14.85
C ASP A 145 2.40 9.21 -15.69
N CYS A 146 1.99 7.95 -15.66
CA CYS A 146 2.57 6.75 -16.24
C CYS A 146 1.40 5.85 -16.69
#